data_AF-A0A7M1S3T1-F1
#
_entry.id   AF-A0A7M1S3T1-F1
#
_cell.length_a   1.000
_cell.length_b   1.000
_cell.length_c   1.000
_cell.angle_alpha   90.00
_cell.angle_beta   90.00
_cell.angle_gamma   90.00
#
_symmetry.space_group_name_H-M   'P 1'
#
loop_
_entity.id
_entity.type
_entity.pdbx_description
1 polymer ?
#
loop_
_entity_poly.entity_id
_entity_poly.type
_entity_poly.pdbx_seq_one_letter_code
_entity_poly.pdbx_strand_id
1 'polypeptide(L)'
;MKINSLKLAAITAALTLAGCGGGSSTTSTTQISKISGTVPGTLIEAFCSDGSYYSVKSTDNGTTEHPFELEIPSNLSCRLVMTTNEDDNATKVVTPIGIITTDGNGTLFQAAEDIDLGYIDLPMSRDDINDTEGDGVSDDILSISVDGEVILIELENDPMDVDGDGLLNVYDNDDNDTLCNRDDDDDDGDGIVDIDNDLDDDGIDNAADVDDDNDGLTDDVDDDDDNDGLTDDVDDDDDNDGLPDDVDDDNLEDDNNTTDDNLEDDNNTTV
;
A
#
# COMPACT_ATOMS: atom_id res chain seq x y z
N MET A 1 21.54 67.14 -23.46
CA MET A 1 22.74 67.04 -24.32
C MET A 1 23.93 66.60 -23.47
N LYS A 2 24.30 65.31 -23.56
CA LYS A 2 25.64 64.71 -23.37
C LYS A 2 25.46 63.18 -23.34
N ILE A 3 25.29 62.56 -24.51
CA ILE A 3 26.25 61.66 -25.21
C ILE A 3 26.98 60.62 -24.34
N ASN A 4 26.73 59.36 -24.74
CA ASN A 4 27.30 58.07 -24.37
C ASN A 4 28.82 58.03 -24.14
N SER A 5 29.25 57.03 -23.39
CA SER A 5 30.47 56.28 -23.70
C SER A 5 30.34 54.83 -23.21
N LEU A 6 30.06 53.95 -24.18
CA LEU A 6 30.19 52.51 -24.12
C LEU A 6 31.67 52.16 -23.87
N LYS A 7 31.96 51.30 -22.89
CA LYS A 7 33.27 50.67 -22.75
C LYS A 7 33.12 49.15 -22.80
N LEU A 8 33.81 48.59 -23.79
CA LEU A 8 34.00 47.19 -24.13
C LEU A 8 35.39 46.77 -23.63
N ALA A 9 35.48 45.68 -22.86
CA ALA A 9 36.65 44.81 -22.60
C ALA A 9 36.37 44.01 -21.30
N ALA A 10 36.68 42.73 -21.13
CA ALA A 10 37.46 41.78 -21.93
C ALA A 10 36.96 40.35 -21.66
N ILE A 11 36.97 39.54 -22.72
CA ILE A 11 36.81 38.09 -22.68
C ILE A 11 38.00 37.48 -21.95
N THR A 12 37.74 36.70 -20.90
CA THR A 12 38.72 35.77 -20.34
C THR A 12 38.13 34.38 -20.49
N ALA A 13 38.57 33.66 -21.52
CA ALA A 13 38.34 32.24 -21.65
C ALA A 13 39.36 31.51 -20.77
N ALA A 14 38.88 30.88 -19.70
CA ALA A 14 39.64 29.88 -18.95
C ALA A 14 39.06 28.51 -19.30
N LEU A 15 39.76 27.83 -20.20
CA LEU A 15 39.62 26.41 -20.48
C LEU A 15 40.31 25.67 -19.32
N THR A 16 39.55 24.99 -18.46
CA THR A 16 40.11 23.94 -17.59
C THR A 16 39.13 22.79 -17.44
N LEU A 17 39.53 21.68 -18.09
CA LEU A 17 39.33 20.28 -17.76
C LEU A 17 37.90 19.78 -17.49
N ALA A 18 37.41 19.01 -18.45
CA ALA A 18 36.43 17.95 -18.24
C ALA A 18 36.94 17.00 -17.13
N GLY A 19 36.32 17.10 -15.96
CA GLY A 19 36.20 16.01 -15.01
C GLY A 19 34.89 15.30 -15.29
N CYS A 20 34.97 14.14 -15.93
CA CYS A 20 33.93 13.13 -15.88
C CYS A 20 33.98 12.53 -14.47
N GLY A 21 32.93 12.75 -13.70
CA GLY A 21 32.73 12.27 -12.35
C GLY A 21 31.23 12.33 -12.10
N GLY A 22 30.52 11.45 -12.81
CA GLY A 22 29.11 11.16 -12.61
C GLY A 22 28.91 10.49 -11.25
N GLY A 23 27.70 10.66 -10.73
CA GLY A 23 27.35 10.46 -9.33
C GLY A 23 26.52 11.63 -8.84
N SER A 24 25.64 12.15 -9.69
CA SER A 24 24.46 12.86 -9.19
C SER A 24 23.54 11.75 -8.73
N SER A 25 23.75 11.26 -7.50
CA SER A 25 22.67 10.64 -6.76
C SER A 25 21.62 11.74 -6.65
N THR A 26 20.69 11.75 -7.60
CA THR A 26 19.38 12.30 -7.36
C THR A 26 18.85 11.49 -6.21
N THR A 27 19.11 11.93 -4.98
CA THR A 27 18.22 11.61 -3.86
C THR A 27 16.89 12.17 -4.30
N SER A 28 16.08 11.35 -4.99
CA SER A 28 14.67 11.60 -5.12
C SER A 28 14.19 11.57 -3.68
N THR A 29 14.12 12.74 -3.04
CA THR A 29 13.44 12.81 -1.75
C THR A 29 12.00 12.52 -2.10
N THR A 30 11.53 11.31 -1.79
CA THR A 30 10.11 10.95 -1.88
C THR A 30 9.34 12.09 -1.24
N GLN A 31 8.55 12.78 -2.06
CA GLN A 31 7.74 13.87 -1.57
C GLN A 31 6.61 13.23 -0.77
N ILE A 32 6.34 13.73 0.43
CA ILE A 32 5.32 13.19 1.33
C ILE A 32 4.20 14.23 1.42
N SER A 33 2.96 13.75 1.37
CA SER A 33 1.74 14.52 1.58
C SER A 33 1.02 14.01 2.83
N LYS A 34 0.38 14.91 3.56
CA LYS A 34 -0.45 14.57 4.72
C LYS A 34 -1.92 14.46 4.31
N ILE A 35 -2.55 13.36 4.66
CA ILE A 35 -4.01 13.21 4.68
C ILE A 35 -4.47 13.39 6.12
N SER A 36 -5.37 14.34 6.35
CA SER A 36 -5.84 14.68 7.70
C SER A 36 -7.35 14.84 7.73
N GLY A 37 -7.92 14.72 8.92
CA GLY A 37 -9.36 14.90 9.14
C GLY A 37 -9.77 14.52 10.54
N THR A 38 -11.09 14.37 10.73
CA THR A 38 -11.68 13.83 11.95
C THR A 38 -12.70 12.74 11.64
N VAL A 39 -12.76 11.75 12.52
CA VAL A 39 -13.58 10.53 12.39
C VAL A 39 -14.16 10.15 13.75
N PRO A 40 -15.23 9.34 13.82
CA PRO A 40 -15.83 8.92 15.10
C PRO A 40 -14.98 7.93 15.94
N GLY A 41 -13.88 7.39 15.39
CA GLY A 41 -12.94 6.48 16.08
C GLY A 41 -12.71 5.21 15.28
N THR A 42 -11.49 5.05 14.76
CA THR A 42 -11.21 4.11 13.66
C THR A 42 -9.70 4.00 13.37
N LEU A 43 -9.36 2.93 12.64
CA LEU A 43 -8.15 2.75 11.84
C LEU A 43 -8.34 3.35 10.43
N ILE A 44 -7.34 4.10 9.95
CA ILE A 44 -7.30 4.68 8.61
C ILE A 44 -6.14 4.01 7.87
N GLU A 45 -6.41 3.50 6.68
CA GLU A 45 -5.50 2.69 5.88
C GLU A 45 -5.43 3.25 4.47
N ALA A 46 -4.23 3.28 3.92
CA ALA A 46 -3.96 3.64 2.54
C ALA A 46 -3.12 2.55 1.88
N PHE A 47 -3.60 2.09 0.74
CA PHE A 47 -3.00 1.03 -0.08
C PHE A 47 -2.57 1.67 -1.39
N CYS A 48 -1.31 1.51 -1.77
CA CYS A 48 -0.71 2.29 -2.86
C CYS A 48 -0.35 1.40 -4.05
N SER A 49 -0.29 2.01 -5.24
CA SER A 49 -0.11 1.32 -6.52
C SER A 49 1.24 0.60 -6.72
N ASP A 50 2.08 0.57 -5.70
CA ASP A 50 3.41 0.00 -5.65
C ASP A 50 3.62 -0.86 -4.39
N GLY A 51 2.55 -1.41 -3.80
CA GLY A 51 2.67 -2.31 -2.64
C GLY A 51 2.75 -1.61 -1.29
N SER A 52 3.07 -0.32 -1.28
CA SER A 52 3.24 0.34 0.01
C SER A 52 1.90 0.54 0.75
N TYR A 53 1.72 -0.19 1.84
CA TYR A 53 0.69 0.04 2.85
C TYR A 53 1.06 1.13 3.88
N TYR A 54 0.10 2.00 4.22
CA TYR A 54 0.25 3.01 5.26
C TYR A 54 -0.98 3.05 6.16
N SER A 55 -0.78 3.03 7.48
CA SER A 55 -1.90 3.10 8.42
C SER A 55 -1.70 4.07 9.60
N VAL A 56 -2.82 4.56 10.13
CA VAL A 56 -2.85 5.36 11.36
C VAL A 56 -4.16 5.17 12.12
N LYS A 57 -4.09 5.04 13.44
CA LYS A 57 -5.28 5.13 14.31
C LYS A 57 -5.59 6.58 14.66
N SER A 58 -6.86 6.94 14.55
CA SER A 58 -7.35 8.24 15.04
C SER A 58 -7.09 8.42 16.55
N THR A 59 -6.83 9.65 16.98
CA THR A 59 -6.51 9.94 18.39
C THR A 59 -7.76 10.31 19.19
N ASP A 60 -8.18 9.43 20.12
CA ASP A 60 -9.25 9.76 21.06
C ASP A 60 -8.90 11.00 21.91
N ASN A 61 -9.66 12.06 21.70
CA ASN A 61 -9.55 13.35 22.35
C ASN A 61 -10.75 13.66 23.29
N GLY A 62 -11.59 12.67 23.57
CA GLY A 62 -12.80 12.78 24.38
C GLY A 62 -13.97 13.47 23.67
N THR A 63 -13.92 13.61 22.34
CA THR A 63 -15.01 14.13 21.51
C THR A 63 -15.61 13.02 20.64
N THR A 64 -16.48 13.35 19.70
CA THR A 64 -16.96 12.42 18.65
C THR A 64 -16.23 12.64 17.32
N GLU A 65 -15.23 13.51 17.30
CA GLU A 65 -14.45 13.90 16.12
C GLU A 65 -12.96 13.74 16.47
N HIS A 66 -12.47 12.51 16.35
CA HIS A 66 -11.10 12.13 16.67
C HIS A 66 -10.17 12.45 15.49
N PRO A 67 -9.13 13.28 15.70
CA PRO A 67 -8.23 13.67 14.63
C PRO A 67 -7.31 12.52 14.23
N PHE A 68 -6.94 12.49 12.96
CA PHE A 68 -5.88 11.65 12.42
C PHE A 68 -5.00 12.46 11.44
N GLU A 69 -3.79 11.96 11.21
CA GLU A 69 -2.85 12.47 10.20
C GLU A 69 -2.08 11.26 9.66
N LEU A 70 -2.26 10.95 8.37
CA LEU A 70 -1.57 9.89 7.65
C LEU A 70 -0.59 10.53 6.66
N GLU A 71 0.64 10.05 6.62
CA GLU A 71 1.66 10.52 5.68
C GLU A 71 1.81 9.49 4.56
N ILE A 72 1.58 9.89 3.31
CA ILE A 72 1.75 9.02 2.13
C ILE A 72 2.64 9.71 1.08
N PRO A 73 3.32 8.96 0.21
CA PRO A 73 4.07 9.55 -0.90
C PRO A 73 3.17 10.31 -1.88
N SER A 74 3.53 11.55 -2.18
CA SER A 74 2.76 12.44 -3.05
C SER A 74 2.72 12.00 -4.52
N ASN A 75 3.59 11.06 -4.91
CA ASN A 75 3.71 10.55 -6.28
C ASN A 75 3.08 9.17 -6.48
N LEU A 76 2.53 8.57 -5.43
CA LEU A 76 1.84 7.30 -5.50
C LEU A 76 0.34 7.51 -5.63
N SER A 77 -0.30 6.53 -6.24
CA SER A 77 -1.75 6.49 -6.38
C SER A 77 -2.23 5.54 -5.30
N CYS A 78 -3.05 6.00 -4.38
CA CYS A 78 -3.48 5.18 -3.26
C CYS A 78 -5.00 5.17 -3.15
N ARG A 79 -5.53 4.11 -2.55
CA ARG A 79 -6.91 3.95 -2.10
C ARG A 79 -6.98 4.19 -0.61
N LEU A 80 -8.16 4.51 -0.09
CA LEU A 80 -8.37 4.71 1.34
C LEU A 80 -9.48 3.79 1.82
N VAL A 81 -9.23 3.13 2.94
CA VAL A 81 -10.23 2.40 3.70
C VAL A 81 -10.21 2.89 5.14
N MET A 82 -11.38 2.96 5.76
CA MET A 82 -11.52 3.34 7.17
C MET A 82 -12.37 2.30 7.90
N THR A 83 -11.82 1.77 8.98
CA THR A 83 -12.44 0.67 9.74
C THR A 83 -12.85 1.13 11.12
N THR A 84 -14.14 1.29 11.39
CA THR A 84 -14.64 1.65 12.74
C THR A 84 -14.80 0.40 13.60
N ASN A 85 -14.68 0.57 14.92
CA ASN A 85 -14.68 -0.55 15.89
C ASN A 85 -13.62 -1.62 15.51
N GLU A 86 -12.44 -1.20 15.07
CA GLU A 86 -11.42 -2.08 14.47
C GLU A 86 -10.92 -3.19 15.40
N ASP A 87 -11.03 -3.00 16.72
CA ASP A 87 -10.59 -3.99 17.71
C ASP A 87 -11.67 -5.05 18.06
N ASP A 88 -12.84 -5.05 17.39
CA ASP A 88 -13.94 -5.99 17.64
C ASP A 88 -14.59 -6.51 16.35
N ASN A 89 -14.15 -7.69 15.88
CA ASN A 89 -14.64 -8.33 14.65
C ASN A 89 -16.16 -8.48 14.58
N ALA A 90 -16.89 -8.57 15.70
CA ALA A 90 -18.34 -8.69 15.66
C ALA A 90 -19.06 -7.37 15.36
N THR A 91 -18.36 -6.24 15.49
CA THR A 91 -18.93 -4.90 15.31
C THR A 91 -18.11 -4.01 14.39
N LYS A 92 -16.97 -4.49 13.89
CA LYS A 92 -16.15 -3.76 12.94
C LYS A 92 -16.95 -3.45 11.68
N VAL A 93 -16.71 -2.26 11.14
CA VAL A 93 -17.31 -1.76 9.90
C VAL A 93 -16.20 -1.20 9.03
N VAL A 94 -15.92 -1.87 7.92
CA VAL A 94 -14.95 -1.44 6.92
C VAL A 94 -15.68 -0.58 5.89
N THR A 95 -15.18 0.64 5.64
CA THR A 95 -15.80 1.60 4.73
C THR A 95 -14.80 2.05 3.66
N PRO A 96 -14.99 1.65 2.39
CA PRO A 96 -14.20 2.15 1.28
C PRO A 96 -14.44 3.65 1.06
N ILE A 97 -13.36 4.41 0.86
CA ILE A 97 -13.43 5.87 0.72
C ILE A 97 -13.20 6.27 -0.73
N GLY A 98 -14.21 6.94 -1.30
CA GLY A 98 -14.11 7.60 -2.60
C GLY A 98 -13.80 9.09 -2.45
N ILE A 99 -13.05 9.66 -3.39
CA ILE A 99 -12.77 11.09 -3.44
C ILE A 99 -13.55 11.73 -4.59
N ILE A 100 -14.23 12.84 -4.29
CA ILE A 100 -14.90 13.70 -5.27
C ILE A 100 -14.12 15.01 -5.37
N THR A 101 -13.74 15.35 -6.59
CA THR A 101 -13.14 16.64 -6.94
C THR A 101 -14.06 17.42 -7.88
N THR A 102 -13.65 18.61 -8.30
CA THR A 102 -14.39 19.36 -9.34
C THR A 102 -14.38 18.68 -10.70
N ASP A 103 -13.41 17.79 -10.94
CA ASP A 103 -13.14 17.19 -12.24
C ASP A 103 -13.62 15.74 -12.36
N GLY A 104 -13.98 15.09 -11.25
CA GLY A 104 -14.51 13.72 -11.25
C GLY A 104 -14.72 13.13 -9.86
N ASN A 105 -14.95 11.83 -9.83
CA ASN A 105 -14.94 11.00 -8.62
C ASN A 105 -14.18 9.69 -8.89
N GLY A 106 -13.59 9.10 -7.86
CA GLY A 106 -12.86 7.84 -7.94
C GLY A 106 -12.35 7.39 -6.58
N THR A 107 -11.97 6.13 -6.45
CA THR A 107 -11.39 5.52 -5.24
C THR A 107 -9.86 5.63 -5.24
N LEU A 108 -9.23 5.56 -6.41
CA LEU A 108 -7.79 5.72 -6.58
C LEU A 108 -7.42 7.21 -6.80
N PHE A 109 -6.52 7.73 -5.98
CA PHE A 109 -6.09 9.12 -6.05
C PHE A 109 -4.61 9.32 -5.72
N GLN A 110 -4.04 10.40 -6.22
CA GLN A 110 -2.71 10.88 -5.83
C GLN A 110 -2.82 12.18 -5.04
N ALA A 111 -2.21 12.21 -3.86
CA ALA A 111 -2.15 13.37 -2.99
C ALA A 111 -0.99 14.30 -3.37
N ALA A 112 -1.18 15.17 -4.38
CA ALA A 112 -0.13 16.08 -4.84
C ALA A 112 0.25 17.16 -3.80
N GLU A 113 -0.65 17.47 -2.87
CA GLU A 113 -0.47 18.36 -1.71
C GLU A 113 -1.16 17.76 -0.48
N ASP A 114 -1.00 18.39 0.69
CA ASP A 114 -1.73 18.02 1.91
C ASP A 114 -3.25 18.10 1.68
N ILE A 115 -3.96 17.05 2.10
CA ILE A 115 -5.41 16.90 1.99
C ILE A 115 -6.02 16.99 3.38
N ASP A 116 -7.04 17.84 3.53
CA ASP A 116 -7.92 17.87 4.69
C ASP A 116 -9.30 17.34 4.26
N LEU A 117 -9.66 16.15 4.74
CA LEU A 117 -10.94 15.48 4.47
C LEU A 117 -12.07 16.04 5.34
N GLY A 118 -11.77 16.92 6.31
CA GLY A 118 -12.73 17.44 7.26
C GLY A 118 -13.25 16.35 8.20
N TYR A 119 -14.52 16.49 8.63
CA TYR A 119 -15.19 15.46 9.42
C TYR A 119 -15.85 14.43 8.49
N ILE A 120 -15.49 13.16 8.67
CA ILE A 120 -16.03 12.02 7.95
C ILE A 120 -16.98 11.29 8.89
N ASP A 121 -18.27 11.30 8.54
CA ASP A 121 -19.33 10.66 9.34
C ASP A 121 -19.41 9.17 9.01
N LEU A 122 -18.47 8.39 9.57
CA LEU A 122 -18.38 6.96 9.33
C LEU A 122 -19.52 6.19 10.05
N PRO A 123 -20.05 5.13 9.43
CA PRO A 123 -20.95 4.20 10.09
C PRO A 123 -20.24 3.51 11.27
N MET A 124 -20.93 3.42 12.41
CA MET A 124 -20.42 2.80 13.65
C MET A 124 -21.07 1.44 13.95
N SER A 125 -21.90 0.95 13.03
CA SER A 125 -22.71 -0.26 13.18
C SER A 125 -22.99 -0.86 11.81
N ARG A 126 -22.90 -2.19 11.69
CA ARG A 126 -23.23 -2.93 10.45
C ARG A 126 -24.67 -2.68 9.96
N ASP A 127 -25.60 -2.39 10.88
CA ASP A 127 -26.98 -1.99 10.53
C ASP A 127 -27.08 -0.67 9.72
N ASP A 128 -26.01 0.13 9.70
CA ASP A 128 -25.97 1.44 9.02
C ASP A 128 -25.32 1.38 7.63
N ILE A 129 -24.84 0.21 7.18
CA ILE A 129 -24.25 0.01 5.86
C ILE A 129 -25.06 -0.95 4.98
N ASN A 130 -24.80 -0.92 3.67
CA ASN A 130 -25.13 -2.03 2.80
C ASN A 130 -23.99 -3.05 2.92
N ASP A 131 -24.33 -4.26 3.38
CA ASP A 131 -23.44 -5.37 3.72
C ASP A 131 -24.23 -6.63 3.36
N THR A 132 -24.06 -7.11 2.12
CA THR A 132 -24.94 -8.14 1.55
C THR A 132 -24.62 -9.53 2.11
N GLU A 133 -23.34 -9.77 2.38
CA GLU A 133 -22.72 -11.02 2.80
C GLU A 133 -22.72 -11.12 4.34
N GLY A 134 -22.60 -9.99 5.04
CA GLY A 134 -22.59 -9.91 6.49
C GLY A 134 -21.20 -9.93 7.10
N ASP A 135 -20.16 -9.72 6.29
CA ASP A 135 -18.75 -9.69 6.69
C ASP A 135 -18.36 -8.39 7.41
N GLY A 136 -19.20 -7.35 7.30
CA GLY A 136 -18.96 -6.04 7.89
C GLY A 136 -18.15 -5.09 7.02
N VAL A 137 -17.93 -5.45 5.76
CA VAL A 137 -17.45 -4.56 4.70
C VAL A 137 -18.67 -3.91 4.04
N SER A 138 -18.53 -2.64 3.67
CA SER A 138 -19.62 -1.94 2.98
C SER A 138 -19.51 -2.07 1.47
N ASP A 139 -20.56 -2.59 0.83
CA ASP A 139 -20.71 -2.61 -0.64
C ASP A 139 -20.82 -1.20 -1.26
N ASP A 140 -21.01 -0.16 -0.44
CA ASP A 140 -21.19 1.23 -0.87
C ASP A 140 -19.92 2.04 -0.59
N ILE A 141 -19.38 2.69 -1.63
CA ILE A 141 -18.24 3.61 -1.49
C ILE A 141 -18.68 4.94 -0.85
N LEU A 142 -18.09 5.29 0.30
CA LEU A 142 -18.34 6.57 0.96
C LEU A 142 -17.54 7.69 0.26
N SER A 143 -18.24 8.49 -0.55
CA SER A 143 -17.62 9.55 -1.33
C SER A 143 -17.48 10.88 -0.56
N ILE A 144 -16.26 11.41 -0.48
CA ILE A 144 -15.90 12.64 0.24
C ILE A 144 -15.51 13.74 -0.76
N SER A 145 -16.09 14.93 -0.59
CA SER A 145 -15.71 16.09 -1.41
C SER A 145 -14.47 16.77 -0.85
N VAL A 146 -13.43 16.92 -1.68
CA VAL A 146 -12.19 17.60 -1.31
C VAL A 146 -12.01 18.88 -2.13
N ASP A 147 -11.55 19.95 -1.45
CA ASP A 147 -11.31 21.26 -2.07
C ASP A 147 -9.85 21.43 -2.57
N GLY A 148 -9.00 20.39 -2.44
CA GLY A 148 -7.56 20.39 -2.75
C GLY A 148 -7.20 19.92 -4.17
N GLU A 149 -5.91 20.02 -4.52
CA GLU A 149 -5.35 19.48 -5.78
C GLU A 149 -5.13 17.97 -5.62
N VAL A 150 -6.20 17.21 -5.81
CA VAL A 150 -6.17 15.75 -5.86
C VAL A 150 -6.28 15.29 -7.30
N ILE A 151 -5.41 14.39 -7.71
CA ILE A 151 -5.44 13.78 -9.04
C ILE A 151 -6.17 12.45 -8.91
N LEU A 152 -7.34 12.34 -9.54
CA LEU A 152 -8.06 11.08 -9.64
C LEU A 152 -7.48 10.25 -10.79
N ILE A 153 -7.32 8.96 -10.53
CA ILE A 153 -6.73 8.01 -11.48
C ILE A 153 -7.75 6.90 -11.70
N GLU A 154 -7.89 6.48 -12.95
CA GLU A 154 -8.70 5.33 -13.35
C GLU A 154 -7.75 4.40 -14.11
N LEU A 155 -7.56 3.20 -13.57
CA LEU A 155 -6.73 2.17 -14.19
C LEU A 155 -7.63 1.21 -14.99
N GLU A 156 -7.15 0.72 -16.13
CA GLU A 156 -7.88 -0.29 -16.92
C GLU A 156 -7.74 -1.69 -16.29
N ASN A 157 -6.63 -1.94 -15.59
CA ASN A 157 -6.44 -3.08 -14.70
C ASN A 157 -5.75 -2.51 -13.46
N ASP A 158 -6.42 -2.58 -12.31
CA ASP A 158 -5.90 -2.16 -11.02
C ASP A 158 -5.51 -3.44 -10.26
N PRO A 159 -4.23 -3.64 -9.88
CA PRO A 159 -3.84 -4.83 -9.14
C PRO A 159 -4.56 -4.95 -7.80
N MET A 160 -4.89 -3.82 -7.16
CA MET A 160 -5.57 -3.79 -5.86
C MET A 160 -7.11 -3.94 -5.94
N ASP A 161 -7.69 -3.95 -7.15
CA ASP A 161 -9.14 -3.97 -7.40
C ASP A 161 -9.37 -4.69 -8.74
N VAL A 162 -9.17 -6.00 -8.72
CA VAL A 162 -9.06 -6.86 -9.91
C VAL A 162 -10.38 -6.91 -10.68
N ASP A 163 -11.51 -6.90 -9.96
CA ASP A 163 -12.84 -7.00 -10.54
C ASP A 163 -13.42 -5.63 -10.95
N GLY A 164 -12.86 -4.54 -10.42
CA GLY A 164 -13.17 -3.15 -10.76
C GLY A 164 -14.45 -2.64 -10.12
N ASP A 165 -14.88 -3.20 -9.01
CA ASP A 165 -16.08 -2.77 -8.29
C ASP A 165 -15.83 -1.57 -7.34
N GLY A 166 -14.56 -1.27 -7.07
CA GLY A 166 -14.11 -0.14 -6.24
C GLY A 166 -13.76 -0.51 -4.80
N LEU A 167 -13.96 -1.76 -4.39
CA LEU A 167 -13.40 -2.35 -3.18
C LEU A 167 -11.91 -2.71 -3.42
N LEU A 168 -11.21 -3.12 -2.37
CA LEU A 168 -9.85 -3.65 -2.50
C LEU A 168 -9.95 -5.17 -2.43
N ASN A 169 -9.09 -5.90 -3.15
CA ASN A 169 -9.09 -7.38 -3.12
C ASN A 169 -9.03 -7.92 -1.69
N VAL A 170 -8.18 -7.34 -0.82
CA VAL A 170 -8.06 -7.73 0.59
C VAL A 170 -9.38 -7.61 1.37
N TYR A 171 -10.32 -6.78 0.92
CA TYR A 171 -11.64 -6.63 1.53
C TYR A 171 -12.77 -7.22 0.67
N ASP A 172 -12.47 -7.92 -0.42
CA ASP A 172 -13.46 -8.63 -1.22
C ASP A 172 -14.01 -9.85 -0.45
N ASN A 173 -14.97 -10.52 -1.09
CA ASN A 173 -15.61 -11.72 -0.59
C ASN A 173 -15.80 -12.70 -1.74
N ASP A 174 -14.75 -13.49 -2.02
CA ASP A 174 -14.67 -14.32 -3.22
C ASP A 174 -15.57 -15.57 -3.15
N ASP A 175 -15.76 -16.15 -1.96
CA ASP A 175 -16.59 -17.35 -1.76
C ASP A 175 -18.05 -17.06 -1.34
N ASN A 176 -18.37 -15.79 -1.05
CA ASN A 176 -19.67 -15.27 -0.60
C ASN A 176 -20.10 -15.83 0.78
N ASP A 177 -19.17 -15.96 1.71
CA ASP A 177 -19.43 -16.39 3.08
C ASP A 177 -19.77 -15.22 4.05
N THR A 178 -19.31 -15.23 5.30
CA THR A 178 -19.55 -14.16 6.29
C THR A 178 -18.26 -13.47 6.76
N LEU A 179 -17.15 -13.70 6.07
CA LEU A 179 -15.85 -13.09 6.25
C LEU A 179 -15.46 -12.42 4.92
N CYS A 180 -14.67 -11.36 5.01
CA CYS A 180 -13.98 -10.84 3.84
C CYS A 180 -12.61 -11.49 3.78
N ASN A 181 -11.95 -11.45 2.62
CA ASN A 181 -10.66 -12.12 2.41
C ASN A 181 -9.65 -11.85 3.55
N ARG A 182 -9.51 -10.59 4.01
CA ARG A 182 -8.67 -10.24 5.16
C ARG A 182 -8.89 -11.03 6.47
N ASP A 183 -10.12 -11.49 6.72
CA ASP A 183 -10.47 -12.25 7.92
C ASP A 183 -10.74 -13.72 7.65
N ASP A 184 -10.69 -14.15 6.39
CA ASP A 184 -10.96 -15.52 5.97
C ASP A 184 -9.64 -16.29 5.80
N ASP A 185 -9.69 -17.61 6.01
CA ASP A 185 -8.56 -18.50 5.83
C ASP A 185 -8.76 -19.47 4.66
N ASP A 186 -9.82 -19.28 3.86
CA ASP A 186 -10.23 -20.08 2.68
C ASP A 186 -11.07 -19.19 1.74
N ASP A 187 -10.46 -18.10 1.24
CA ASP A 187 -11.03 -17.01 0.44
C ASP A 187 -11.83 -17.51 -0.77
N ASP A 188 -11.45 -18.63 -1.37
CA ASP A 188 -12.13 -19.22 -2.54
C ASP A 188 -13.14 -20.34 -2.19
N GLY A 189 -13.19 -20.72 -0.91
CA GLY A 189 -14.09 -21.72 -0.34
C GLY A 189 -13.89 -23.13 -0.90
N ASP A 190 -12.70 -23.48 -1.37
CA ASP A 190 -12.38 -24.82 -1.86
C ASP A 190 -12.14 -25.86 -0.74
N GLY A 191 -11.97 -25.39 0.49
CA GLY A 191 -11.77 -26.19 1.70
C GLY A 191 -10.30 -26.52 1.99
N ILE A 192 -9.37 -25.82 1.34
CA ILE A 192 -7.94 -25.78 1.62
C ILE A 192 -7.68 -24.40 2.24
N VAL A 193 -6.90 -24.38 3.31
CA VAL A 193 -6.53 -23.09 3.93
C VAL A 193 -5.61 -22.36 2.96
N ASP A 194 -5.83 -21.06 2.78
CA ASP A 194 -4.99 -20.24 1.94
C ASP A 194 -3.55 -20.25 2.46
N ILE A 195 -2.64 -20.24 1.50
CA ILE A 195 -1.24 -19.91 1.75
C ILE A 195 -1.19 -18.39 1.76
N ASP A 196 -0.48 -17.80 2.74
CA ASP A 196 -0.33 -16.36 2.80
C ASP A 196 0.55 -15.91 1.62
N ASN A 197 -0.02 -15.19 0.65
CA ASN A 197 0.73 -14.67 -0.50
C ASN A 197 0.67 -13.13 -0.55
N ASP A 198 0.38 -12.47 0.57
CA ASP A 198 0.26 -11.00 0.73
C ASP A 198 0.79 -10.65 2.13
N LEU A 199 2.12 -10.77 2.31
CA LEU A 199 2.76 -10.80 3.64
C LEU A 199 2.53 -9.52 4.46
N ASP A 200 2.31 -8.38 3.81
CA ASP A 200 2.04 -7.10 4.47
C ASP A 200 0.55 -6.71 4.52
N ASP A 201 -0.35 -7.58 4.03
CA ASP A 201 -1.80 -7.37 3.89
C ASP A 201 -2.16 -6.09 3.08
N ASP A 202 -1.37 -5.67 2.07
CA ASP A 202 -1.71 -4.48 1.27
C ASP A 202 -2.74 -4.74 0.14
N GLY A 203 -3.09 -6.00 -0.09
CA GLY A 203 -4.02 -6.41 -1.13
C GLY A 203 -3.40 -6.51 -2.53
N ILE A 204 -2.08 -6.53 -2.63
CA ILE A 204 -1.31 -6.93 -3.81
C ILE A 204 -0.58 -8.23 -3.46
N ASP A 205 -0.88 -9.31 -4.19
CA ASP A 205 -0.11 -10.56 -4.02
C ASP A 205 1.40 -10.29 -4.15
N ASN A 206 2.24 -10.90 -3.31
CA ASN A 206 3.71 -10.79 -3.32
C ASN A 206 4.30 -10.88 -4.74
N ALA A 207 3.77 -11.79 -5.58
CA ALA A 207 4.20 -11.95 -6.98
C ALA A 207 3.99 -10.71 -7.88
N ALA A 208 3.21 -9.72 -7.44
CA ALA A 208 2.91 -8.45 -8.06
C ALA A 208 3.33 -7.23 -7.21
N ASP A 209 3.75 -7.45 -5.97
CA ASP A 209 4.36 -6.46 -5.09
C ASP A 209 5.83 -6.21 -5.47
N VAL A 210 6.44 -5.20 -4.85
CA VAL A 210 7.85 -4.84 -4.98
C VAL A 210 8.54 -4.66 -3.61
N ASP A 211 7.80 -4.83 -2.52
CA ASP A 211 8.18 -4.68 -1.11
C ASP A 211 7.25 -5.58 -0.27
N ASP A 212 7.40 -6.91 -0.39
CA ASP A 212 6.46 -7.94 0.10
C ASP A 212 6.11 -7.82 1.60
N ASP A 213 7.04 -7.36 2.44
CA ASP A 213 6.87 -7.21 3.89
C ASP A 213 6.70 -5.74 4.35
N ASN A 214 6.88 -4.81 3.40
CA ASN A 214 6.78 -3.37 3.54
C ASN A 214 7.62 -2.77 4.68
N ASP A 215 8.85 -3.27 4.84
CA ASP A 215 9.86 -2.66 5.72
C ASP A 215 10.48 -1.38 5.14
N GLY A 216 10.27 -1.16 3.84
CA GLY A 216 10.76 -0.03 3.05
C GLY A 216 12.08 -0.30 2.32
N LEU A 217 12.52 -1.54 2.25
CA LEU A 217 13.45 -2.07 1.27
C LEU A 217 12.65 -2.48 0.01
N THR A 218 13.28 -3.18 -0.91
CA THR A 218 12.60 -3.74 -2.07
C THR A 218 13.10 -5.16 -2.16
N ASP A 219 12.27 -6.12 -2.61
CA ASP A 219 12.61 -7.55 -2.57
C ASP A 219 13.96 -7.85 -3.26
N ASP A 220 14.38 -7.02 -4.23
CA ASP A 220 15.70 -7.11 -4.87
C ASP A 220 16.93 -6.80 -4.00
N VAL A 221 16.71 -6.28 -2.80
CA VAL A 221 17.74 -5.90 -1.83
C VAL A 221 17.39 -6.25 -0.39
N ASP A 222 16.25 -6.91 -0.15
CA ASP A 222 15.87 -7.43 1.16
C ASP A 222 16.63 -8.72 1.50
N ASP A 223 16.80 -8.98 2.80
CA ASP A 223 17.40 -10.21 3.33
C ASP A 223 16.68 -10.74 4.59
N ASP A 224 15.44 -10.32 4.83
CA ASP A 224 14.56 -10.63 5.98
C ASP A 224 13.08 -10.57 5.49
N ASP A 225 12.69 -11.51 4.62
CA ASP A 225 11.46 -11.47 3.79
C ASP A 225 10.14 -11.46 4.59
N ASP A 226 10.13 -11.87 5.87
CA ASP A 226 8.94 -11.78 6.77
C ASP A 226 9.07 -10.73 7.90
N ASN A 227 10.18 -9.99 7.94
CA ASN A 227 10.51 -9.00 8.96
C ASN A 227 10.52 -9.51 10.42
N ASP A 228 10.71 -10.80 10.68
CA ASP A 228 10.75 -11.31 12.05
C ASP A 228 12.05 -10.90 12.81
N GLY A 229 13.05 -10.45 12.04
CA GLY A 229 14.36 -10.05 12.51
C GLY A 229 15.43 -11.13 12.42
N LEU A 230 15.16 -12.23 11.73
CA LEU A 230 16.10 -13.23 11.24
C LEU A 230 16.28 -13.04 9.74
N THR A 231 17.50 -13.22 9.26
CA THR A 231 17.74 -13.16 7.83
C THR A 231 17.38 -14.51 7.20
N ASP A 232 16.86 -14.53 5.98
CA ASP A 232 16.35 -15.74 5.30
C ASP A 232 17.40 -16.87 5.32
N ASP A 233 18.71 -16.53 5.24
CA ASP A 233 19.80 -17.51 5.32
C ASP A 233 19.92 -18.30 6.65
N VAL A 234 19.15 -17.90 7.67
CA VAL A 234 19.09 -18.53 8.99
C VAL A 234 17.66 -18.65 9.55
N ASP A 235 16.64 -18.23 8.82
CA ASP A 235 15.26 -18.60 9.13
C ASP A 235 14.99 -20.06 8.70
N ASP A 236 14.01 -20.70 9.33
CA ASP A 236 13.52 -22.03 8.95
C ASP A 236 12.00 -21.93 8.56
N ASP A 237 11.47 -20.72 8.33
CA ASP A 237 10.09 -20.34 7.96
C ASP A 237 10.10 -18.87 7.46
N ASP A 238 10.73 -18.62 6.32
CA ASP A 238 11.16 -17.31 5.79
C ASP A 238 10.04 -16.41 5.23
N ASP A 239 8.84 -16.96 5.00
CA ASP A 239 7.61 -16.22 4.71
C ASP A 239 6.58 -16.29 5.86
N ASN A 240 6.90 -16.97 6.97
CA ASN A 240 6.05 -17.11 8.15
C ASN A 240 4.64 -17.69 7.89
N ASP A 241 4.44 -18.43 6.80
CA ASP A 241 3.16 -19.05 6.48
C ASP A 241 2.83 -20.24 7.43
N GLY A 242 3.83 -20.66 8.22
CA GLY A 242 3.75 -21.73 9.21
C GLY A 242 4.13 -23.11 8.69
N LEU A 243 4.66 -23.20 7.47
CA LEU A 243 5.33 -24.33 6.86
C LEU A 243 6.84 -24.05 6.81
N PRO A 244 7.67 -24.96 7.34
CA PRO A 244 9.12 -24.79 7.19
C PRO A 244 9.55 -24.91 5.72
N ASP A 245 10.50 -24.10 5.27
CA ASP A 245 11.02 -24.09 3.88
C ASP A 245 11.67 -25.42 3.46
N ASP A 246 12.02 -26.31 4.42
CA ASP A 246 12.44 -27.68 4.11
C ASP A 246 11.31 -28.59 3.58
N VAL A 247 10.06 -28.17 3.71
CA VAL A 247 8.85 -28.84 3.24
C VAL A 247 7.93 -27.94 2.43
N ASP A 248 8.28 -26.67 2.25
CA ASP A 248 7.55 -25.78 1.36
C ASP A 248 7.78 -26.13 -0.12
N ASP A 249 6.70 -26.12 -0.89
CA ASP A 249 6.66 -26.34 -2.34
C ASP A 249 5.85 -25.24 -3.04
N ASP A 250 5.33 -24.25 -2.29
CA ASP A 250 5.08 -22.96 -2.89
C ASP A 250 6.43 -22.28 -3.21
N ASN A 251 6.34 -21.32 -4.12
CA ASN A 251 7.50 -20.66 -4.69
C ASN A 251 7.28 -19.16 -4.47
N LEU A 252 6.75 -18.81 -3.30
CA LEU A 252 6.65 -17.44 -2.84
C LEU A 252 8.05 -16.90 -2.60
N GLU A 253 8.97 -17.82 -2.29
CA GLU A 253 10.39 -17.60 -2.38
C GLU A 253 11.02 -18.08 -3.71
N ASP A 254 11.49 -17.15 -4.52
CA ASP A 254 12.85 -17.16 -5.12
C ASP A 254 12.96 -15.91 -5.99
N ASP A 255 12.44 -14.80 -5.47
CA ASP A 255 12.44 -13.55 -6.18
C ASP A 255 13.85 -12.93 -6.17
N ASN A 256 14.70 -13.08 -5.13
CA ASN A 256 16.06 -12.49 -5.22
C ASN A 256 17.25 -13.12 -4.49
N ASN A 257 17.33 -14.45 -4.33
CA ASN A 257 18.65 -15.07 -4.19
C ASN A 257 18.74 -16.50 -4.71
N THR A 258 18.86 -16.61 -6.04
CA THR A 258 19.49 -17.76 -6.70
C THR A 258 20.96 -17.99 -6.28
N THR A 259 21.23 -18.30 -5.01
CA THR A 259 22.32 -19.17 -4.58
C THR A 259 22.08 -19.78 -3.19
N ASP A 260 21.57 -21.02 -3.23
CA ASP A 260 22.12 -22.19 -2.50
C ASP A 260 21.27 -22.81 -1.38
N ASP A 261 19.96 -22.93 -1.55
CA ASP A 261 19.22 -23.97 -0.82
C ASP A 261 19.20 -25.27 -1.59
N ASN A 262 19.78 -26.25 -0.92
CA ASN A 262 20.19 -27.52 -1.49
C ASN A 262 18.96 -28.32 -1.91
N LEU A 263 18.53 -28.12 -3.15
CA LEU A 263 18.19 -29.23 -4.03
C LEU A 263 19.46 -30.08 -4.22
N GLU A 264 19.84 -30.83 -3.18
CA GLU A 264 20.50 -32.11 -3.37
C GLU A 264 19.53 -32.96 -4.19
N ASP A 265 19.68 -32.81 -5.51
CA ASP A 265 19.21 -33.70 -6.55
C ASP A 265 19.79 -35.09 -6.28
N ASP A 266 19.19 -35.80 -5.33
CA ASP A 266 19.51 -37.16 -4.95
C ASP A 266 18.92 -38.14 -5.98
N ASN A 267 19.08 -37.79 -7.26
CA ASN A 267 18.81 -38.62 -8.42
C ASN A 267 20.09 -38.87 -9.23
N ASN A 268 21.14 -39.34 -8.54
CA ASN A 268 22.18 -40.10 -9.22
C ASN A 268 22.76 -41.24 -8.39
N THR A 269 22.12 -42.41 -8.44
CA THR A 269 22.88 -43.66 -8.49
C THR A 269 22.23 -44.66 -9.44
N THR A 270 22.56 -44.55 -10.73
CA THR A 270 22.60 -45.73 -11.61
C THR A 270 23.97 -46.41 -11.51
N VAL A 271 24.04 -47.60 -10.91
CA VAL A 271 24.66 -48.84 -11.47
C VAL A 271 24.00 -50.07 -10.85
#